data_AF-A0A0B8P1A3-F1
#
_entry.id   AF-A0A0B8P1A3-F1
#
_cell.length_a   1.000
_cell.length_b   1.000
_cell.length_c   1.000
_cell.angle_alpha   90.00
_cell.angle_beta   90.00
_cell.angle_gamma   90.00
#
_symmetry.space_group_name_H-M   'P 1'
#
loop_
_entity.id
_entity.type
_entity.pdbx_description
1 polymer ?
#
loop_
_entity_poly.entity_id
_entity_poly.type
_entity_poly.pdbx_seq_one_letter_code
_entity_poly.pdbx_strand_id
1 'polypeptide(L)' 'MLDLKLTQGLISTALELAESKKAAIAVAVTDTHGELLGFVRMDGVSVQAGLLAQNKAYTSARDRQPSGNLGKWAARRANN' A
#
# COMPACT_ATOMS: atom_id res chain seq x y z
N MET A 1 9.41 6.08 -14.79
CA MET A 1 9.36 4.64 -14.45
C MET A 1 9.90 4.52 -13.04
N LEU A 2 9.26 3.75 -12.16
CA LEU A 2 9.81 3.46 -10.82
C LEU A 2 11.06 2.60 -11.01
N ASP A 3 12.16 2.98 -10.37
CA ASP A 3 13.39 2.18 -10.31
C ASP A 3 13.62 1.65 -8.89
N LEU A 4 14.65 0.83 -8.71
CA LEU A 4 14.96 0.22 -7.42
C LEU A 4 15.24 1.27 -6.34
N LYS A 5 15.99 2.33 -6.68
CA LYS A 5 16.40 3.37 -5.72
C LYS A 5 15.19 4.15 -5.22
N LEU A 6 14.29 4.52 -6.12
CA LEU A 6 13.05 5.22 -5.78
C LEU A 6 12.12 4.32 -4.96
N THR A 7 12.03 3.04 -5.31
CA THR A 7 11.22 2.04 -4.56
C THR A 7 11.71 1.90 -3.12
N GLN A 8 13.02 1.76 -2.92
CA GLN A 8 13.63 1.72 -1.59
C GLN A 8 13.39 3.01 -0.80
N GLY A 9 13.52 4.17 -1.46
CA GLY A 9 13.25 5.47 -0.84
C GLY A 9 11.80 5.61 -0.37
N LEU A 10 10.83 5.23 -1.20
CA LEU A 10 9.41 5.24 -0.85
C LEU A 10 9.10 4.36 0.36
N ILE A 11 9.71 3.17 0.42
CA ILE A 11 9.58 2.27 1.57
C ILE A 11 10.17 2.92 2.81
N SER A 12 11.41 3.45 2.75
CA SER A 12 12.06 4.12 3.89
C SER A 12 11.19 5.24 4.46
N THR A 13 10.71 6.14 3.59
CA THR A 13 9.85 7.26 4.01
C THR A 13 8.55 6.79 4.65
N ALA A 14 7.95 5.70 4.15
CA ALA A 14 6.73 5.14 4.75
C ALA A 14 7.00 4.54 6.14
N LEU A 15 8.15 3.89 6.32
CA LEU A 15 8.56 3.33 7.61
C LEU A 15 8.87 4.43 8.63
N GLU A 16 9.64 5.45 8.24
CA GLU A 16 9.94 6.61 9.09
C GLU A 16 8.66 7.33 9.54
N LEU A 17 7.68 7.48 8.64
CA LEU A 17 6.38 8.05 8.98
C LEU A 17 5.60 7.17 9.95
N ALA A 18 5.66 5.84 9.80
CA ALA A 18 5.00 4.91 10.72
C ALA A 18 5.63 4.95 12.12
N GLU A 19 6.96 4.98 12.19
CA GLU A 19 7.72 5.11 13.44
C GLU A 19 7.40 6.41 14.16
N SER A 20 7.38 7.55 13.45
CA SER A 20 7.00 8.85 14.05
C SER A 20 5.58 8.86 14.62
N LYS A 21 4.70 8.00 14.09
CA LYS A 21 3.32 7.79 14.55
C LYS A 21 3.17 6.65 15.54
N LYS A 22 4.27 5.99 15.95
CA LYS A 22 4.28 4.81 16.82
C LYS A 22 3.36 3.69 16.31
N ALA A 23 3.32 3.51 14.99
CA ALA A 23 2.50 2.49 14.33
C ALA A 23 3.41 1.47 13.63
N ALA A 24 3.02 0.20 13.67
CA ALA A 24 3.67 -0.87 12.92
C ALA A 24 2.84 -1.16 11.64
N ILE A 25 3.49 -1.16 10.47
CA ILE A 25 2.80 -1.30 9.18
C ILE A 25 3.46 -2.32 8.24
N ALA A 26 2.71 -2.73 7.21
CA ALA A 26 3.25 -3.36 6.00
C ALA A 26 3.13 -2.40 4.82
N VAL A 27 4.16 -2.36 3.98
CA VAL A 27 4.27 -1.46 2.83
C VAL A 27 4.51 -2.31 1.59
N ALA A 28 3.77 -2.03 0.51
CA ALA A 28 3.98 -2.61 -0.80
C ALA A 28 4.05 -1.48 -1.84
N VAL A 29 4.99 -1.58 -2.77
CA VAL A 29 5.15 -0.67 -3.91
C VAL A 29 5.00 -1.49 -5.17
N THR A 30 4.15 -1.04 -6.08
CA THR A 30 3.91 -1.67 -7.39
C THR A 30 4.17 -0.67 -8.51
N ASP A 31 4.42 -1.17 -9.72
CA ASP A 31 4.45 -0.34 -10.92
C ASP A 31 3.03 0.04 -11.39
N THR A 32 2.93 0.70 -12.56
CA THR A 32 1.64 1.11 -13.14
C THR A 32 0.77 -0.05 -13.64
N HIS A 33 1.33 -1.24 -13.82
CA HIS A 33 0.61 -2.44 -14.23
C HIS A 33 0.13 -3.25 -13.02
N GLY A 34 0.66 -2.96 -11.83
CA GLY A 34 0.37 -3.65 -10.58
C GLY A 34 1.44 -4.67 -10.18
N GLU A 35 2.56 -4.73 -10.91
CA GLU A 35 3.66 -5.64 -10.61
C GLU A 35 4.40 -5.20 -9.35
N LEU A 36 4.67 -6.13 -8.44
CA LEU A 36 5.31 -5.85 -7.15
C LEU A 36 6.79 -5.50 -7.35
N LEU A 37 7.17 -4.29 -6.92
CA LEU A 37 8.55 -3.80 -6.97
C LEU A 37 9.26 -3.91 -5.62
N GLY A 38 8.51 -3.81 -4.52
CA GLY A 38 9.08 -3.90 -3.19
C GLY A 38 8.02 -4.12 -2.12
N PHE A 39 8.39 -4.89 -1.09
CA PHE A 39 7.51 -5.20 0.04
C PHE A 39 8.31 -5.29 1.33
N VAL A 40 7.81 -4.67 2.39
CA VAL A 40 8.34 -4.78 3.75
C VAL A 40 7.17 -4.90 4.73
N ARG A 41 7.36 -5.71 5.77
CA ARG A 41 6.45 -5.82 6.91
C ARG A 41 7.26 -5.61 8.18
N MET A 42 6.90 -4.59 8.95
CA MET A 42 7.53 -4.34 10.26
C MET A 42 7.24 -5.49 11.24
N ASP A 43 8.10 -5.62 12.23
CA ASP A 43 7.88 -6.56 13.33
C ASP A 43 6.60 -6.22 14.10
N GLY A 44 5.95 -7.25 14.65
CA GLY A 44 4.69 -7.10 15.38
C GLY A 44 3.46 -6.80 14.53
N VAL A 45 3.61 -6.61 13.21
CA VAL A 45 2.48 -6.41 12.28
C VAL A 45 1.80 -7.73 11.97
N SER A 46 0.46 -7.72 11.96
CA SER A 46 -0.34 -8.90 11.60
C SER A 46 0.01 -9.42 10.20
N VAL A 47 0.00 -10.74 10.04
CA VAL A 47 0.28 -11.39 8.74
C VAL A 47 -0.69 -10.90 7.66
N GLN A 48 -1.96 -10.68 8.04
CA GLN A 48 -3.00 -10.18 7.14
C GLN A 48 -2.69 -8.78 6.59
N ALA A 49 -2.05 -7.90 7.36
CA ALA A 49 -1.70 -6.56 6.88
C ALA A 49 -0.72 -6.63 5.69
N GLY A 50 0.13 -7.65 5.61
CA GLY A 50 1.01 -7.90 4.47
C GLY A 50 0.25 -8.17 3.17
N LEU A 51 -0.76 -9.04 3.24
CA LEU A 51 -1.64 -9.32 2.09
C LEU A 51 -2.46 -8.08 1.70
N LEU A 52 -3.00 -7.36 2.69
CA LEU A 52 -3.79 -6.15 2.44
C LEU A 52 -2.97 -5.04 1.80
N ALA A 53 -1.70 -4.85 2.19
CA ALA A 53 -0.82 -3.85 1.61
C ALA A 53 -0.58 -4.11 0.11
N GLN A 54 -0.27 -5.36 -0.25
CA GLN A 54 -0.06 -5.78 -1.64
C GLN A 54 -1.32 -5.59 -2.48
N ASN A 55 -2.48 -6.04 -1.96
CA ASN A 55 -3.76 -5.88 -2.66
C ASN A 55 -4.12 -4.40 -2.87
N LYS A 56 -3.90 -3.54 -1.86
CA LYS A 56 -4.14 -2.10 -1.99
C LYS A 56 -3.24 -1.45 -3.03
N ALA A 57 -1.96 -1.82 -3.09
CA ALA A 57 -1.02 -1.31 -4.09
C ALA A 57 -1.46 -1.72 -5.50
N TYR A 58 -1.73 -3.01 -5.70
CA TYR A 58 -2.24 -3.56 -6.96
C TYR A 58 -3.50 -2.84 -7.44
N THR A 59 -4.54 -2.75 -6.59
CA THR A 59 -5.79 -2.07 -6.92
C THR A 59 -5.55 -0.59 -7.23
N SER A 60 -4.70 0.11 -6.46
CA SER A 60 -4.43 1.53 -6.71
C SER A 60 -3.70 1.76 -8.04
N ALA A 61 -2.81 0.85 -8.43
CA ALA A 61 -2.14 0.90 -9.74
C ALA A 61 -3.12 0.69 -10.90
N ARG A 62 -4.00 -0.31 -10.76
CA ARG A 62 -4.99 -0.67 -11.79
C ARG A 62 -6.09 0.38 -11.94
N ASP A 63 -6.58 0.91 -10.83
CA ASP A 63 -7.67 1.90 -10.81
C ASP A 63 -7.16 3.33 -11.04
N ARG A 64 -5.83 3.54 -11.04
CA ARG A 64 -5.15 4.85 -11.09
C ARG A 64 -5.67 5.84 -10.04
N GLN A 65 -6.16 5.34 -8.92
CA GLN A 65 -6.72 6.13 -7.82
C GLN A 65 -6.42 5.46 -6.47
N PRO A 66 -6.33 6.21 -5.37
CA PRO A 66 -6.15 5.62 -4.04
C PRO A 66 -7.29 4.63 -3.72
N SER A 67 -6.96 3.39 -3.37
CA SER A 67 -7.94 2.32 -3.06
C SER A 67 -9.00 2.69 -2.00
N GLY A 68 -8.70 3.65 -1.10
CA GLY A 68 -9.69 4.20 -0.15
C GLY A 68 -10.88 4.89 -0.80
N ASN A 69 -10.74 5.37 -2.04
CA ASN A 69 -11.85 5.94 -2.80
C ASN A 69 -12.81 4.87 -3.32
N LEU A 70 -12.29 3.71 -3.74
CA LEU A 70 -13.12 2.57 -4.18
C LEU A 70 -14.00 2.04 -3.05
N GLY A 71 -13.45 1.91 -1.83
CA GLY A 71 -14.20 1.51 -0.64
C GLY A 71 -15.35 2.48 -0.31
N LYS A 72 -15.12 3.79 -0.44
CA LYS A 72 -16.15 4.82 -0.28
C LYS A 72 -17.23 4.79 -1.37
N TRP A 73 -16.93 4.25 -2.54
CA TRP A 73 -17.90 4.07 -3.64
C TRP A 73 -18.72 2.79 -3.46
N ALA A 74 -18.08 1.68 -3.08
CA ALA A 74 -18.77 0.40 -2.81
C ALA A 74 -19.78 0.53 -1.67
N ALA A 75 -19.40 1.19 -0.57
CA ALA A 75 -20.31 1.44 0.57
C ALA A 75 -21.53 2.31 0.19
N ARG A 76 -21.38 3.20 -0.80
CA ARG A 76 -22.46 4.11 -1.23
C ARG A 76 -23.52 3.41 -2.08
N ARG A 77 -23.17 2.29 -2.72
CA ARG A 77 -24.06 1.51 -3.58
C ARG A 77 -24.90 0.47 -2.82
N ALA A 78 -24.51 0.14 -1.59
CA ALA A 78 -25.26 -0.78 -0.71
C ALA A 78 -26.42 -0.10 0.04
N ASN A 79 -26.47 1.24 0.05
CA ASN A 79 -27.45 2.05 0.78
C ASN A 79 -28.49 2.73 -0.13
N ASN A 80 -28.61 2.31 -1.40
CA ASN A 80 -29.54 2.83 -2.39
C ASN A 80 -30.11 1.68 -3.21
#